data_AF-A0A382LQS8-F1
#
_entry.id   AF-A0A382LQS8-F1
#
_cell.length_a   1.000
_cell.length_b   1.000
_cell.length_c   1.000
_cell.angle_alpha   90.00
_cell.angle_beta   90.00
_cell.angle_gamma   90.00
#
_symmetry.space_group_name_H-M   'P 1'
#
loop_
_entity.id
_entity.type
_entity.pdbx_description
1 polymer ?
#
loop_
_entity_poly.entity_id
_entity_poly.type
_entity_poly.pdbx_seq_one_letter_code
_entity_poly.pdbx_strand_id
1 'polypeptide(L)'
;LIGCEFSYLEKTRIDAHTIEHTPKDLDVDGKVVAIVDDMISTGGTICRASDALRRQGATEVHAACTHGLFTGGAILRLANHVDGVHSTDSLPNPRAVVSAAPALARGLKRLIG
;
A
#
# COMPACT_ATOMS: atom_id res chain seq x y z
N LEU A 1 -2.57 16.89 -2.81
CA LEU A 1 -1.97 15.70 -2.17
C LEU A 1 -1.79 16.05 -0.70
N ILE A 2 -2.05 15.11 0.22
CA ILE A 2 -2.33 15.29 1.66
C ILE A 2 -1.28 16.03 2.53
N GLY A 3 -0.28 16.68 1.93
CA GLY A 3 0.71 17.52 2.63
C GLY A 3 1.80 16.71 3.34
N CYS A 4 1.94 15.42 3.02
CA CYS A 4 2.91 14.53 3.64
C CYS A 4 4.22 14.49 2.86
N GLU A 5 5.32 14.27 3.58
CA GLU A 5 6.57 13.79 2.99
C GLU A 5 6.33 12.43 2.32
N PHE A 6 7.01 12.18 1.21
CA PHE A 6 6.89 10.91 0.51
C PHE A 6 8.24 10.47 -0.07
N SER A 7 8.38 9.17 -0.24
CA SER A 7 9.45 8.53 -0.99
C SER A 7 8.87 7.35 -1.77
N TYR A 8 9.70 6.63 -2.49
CA TYR A 8 9.31 5.45 -3.25
C TYR A 8 10.22 4.28 -2.93
N LEU A 9 9.69 3.07 -3.07
CA LEU A 9 10.43 1.84 -2.92
C LEU A 9 10.94 1.40 -4.29
N GLU A 10 12.26 1.34 -4.44
CA GLU A 10 12.87 0.80 -5.65
C GLU A 10 13.10 -0.70 -5.46
N LYS A 11 12.41 -1.50 -6.26
CA LYS A 11 12.50 -2.96 -6.18
C LYS A 11 13.63 -3.45 -7.10
N THR A 12 14.80 -3.71 -6.52
CA THR A 12 15.90 -4.36 -7.25
C THR A 12 15.84 -5.87 -7.01
N ARG A 13 15.71 -6.65 -8.09
CA ARG A 13 15.79 -8.12 -8.01
C ARG A 13 17.24 -8.52 -8.24
N ILE A 14 17.91 -8.97 -7.18
CA ILE A 14 19.32 -9.39 -7.24
C ILE A 14 19.41 -10.85 -7.73
N ASP A 15 18.50 -11.71 -7.27
CA ASP A 15 18.36 -13.10 -7.72
C ASP A 15 16.91 -13.60 -7.58
N ALA A 16 16.67 -14.91 -7.71
CA ALA A 16 15.33 -15.52 -7.64
C ALA A 16 14.61 -15.29 -6.29
N HIS A 17 15.35 -15.07 -5.19
CA HIS A 17 14.84 -15.01 -3.83
C HIS A 17 15.12 -13.69 -3.11
N THR A 18 16.14 -12.94 -3.54
CA THR A 18 16.62 -11.73 -2.85
C THR A 18 16.11 -10.46 -3.53
N ILE A 19 15.31 -9.69 -2.79
CA ILE A 19 14.79 -8.39 -3.19
C ILE A 19 15.03 -7.41 -2.05
N GLU A 20 15.90 -6.42 -2.25
CA GLU A 20 16.07 -5.31 -1.31
C GLU A 20 15.01 -4.22 -1.56
N HIS A 21 14.49 -3.68 -0.46
CA HIS A 21 13.53 -2.56 -0.43
C HIS A 21 14.12 -1.52 0.51
N THR A 22 14.74 -0.49 -0.04
CA THR A 22 15.30 0.60 0.78
C THR A 22 14.63 1.91 0.36
N PRO A 23 13.79 2.53 1.21
CA PRO A 23 13.44 3.94 1.06
C PRO A 23 14.75 4.74 1.07
N LYS A 24 15.10 5.41 -0.03
CA LYS A 24 16.43 6.01 -0.17
C LYS A 24 16.66 7.19 0.78
N ASP A 25 15.63 7.98 1.11
CA ASP A 25 15.83 9.31 1.72
C ASP A 25 14.72 9.77 2.70
N LEU A 26 13.84 8.89 3.19
CA LEU A 26 12.77 9.29 4.12
C LEU A 26 13.08 8.86 5.54
N ASP A 27 13.22 9.81 6.46
CA ASP A 27 13.24 9.54 7.90
C ASP A 27 11.84 9.14 8.35
N VAL A 28 11.72 7.90 8.84
CA VAL A 28 10.47 7.30 9.30
C VAL A 28 10.50 6.97 10.79
N ASP A 29 11.58 7.31 11.50
CA ASP A 29 11.70 7.03 12.93
C ASP A 29 10.63 7.78 13.73
N GLY A 30 9.91 7.05 14.58
CA GLY A 30 8.78 7.59 15.33
C GLY A 30 7.52 7.91 14.50
N LYS A 31 7.51 7.69 13.18
CA LYS A 31 6.40 8.11 12.30
C LYS A 31 5.40 6.99 11.99
N VAL A 32 4.16 7.40 11.73
CA VAL A 32 3.12 6.56 11.09
C VAL A 32 3.29 6.67 9.57
N VAL A 33 3.43 5.53 8.89
CA VAL A 33 3.73 5.48 7.46
C VAL A 33 2.61 4.80 6.69
N ALA A 34 2.28 5.32 5.50
CA ALA A 34 1.36 4.68 4.57
C ALA A 34 2.11 4.25 3.30
N ILE A 35 2.05 2.95 2.97
CA ILE A 35 2.48 2.41 1.68
C ILE A 35 1.30 2.47 0.73
N VAL A 36 1.47 3.12 -0.41
CA VAL A 36 0.42 3.24 -1.44
C VAL A 36 0.86 2.50 -2.70
N ASP A 37 -0.01 1.62 -3.20
CA ASP A 37 0.19 0.89 -4.45
C ASP A 37 -1.08 0.94 -5.31
N ASP A 38 -1.00 0.64 -6.59
CA ASP A 38 -2.20 0.57 -7.44
C ASP A 38 -3.05 -0.66 -7.08
N MET A 39 -2.39 -1.80 -6.84
CA MET A 39 -3.00 -3.10 -6.59
C MET A 39 -2.22 -3.90 -5.54
N ILE A 40 -2.96 -4.59 -4.67
CA ILE A 40 -2.38 -5.59 -3.77
C ILE A 40 -2.97 -6.96 -4.09
N SER A 41 -2.15 -7.83 -4.70
CA SER A 41 -2.52 -9.22 -4.98
C SER A 41 -2.07 -10.17 -3.87
N THR A 42 -0.83 -10.65 -3.88
CA THR A 42 -0.32 -11.57 -2.85
C THR A 42 0.13 -10.87 -1.56
N GLY A 43 0.27 -9.54 -1.57
CA GLY A 43 0.74 -8.76 -0.42
C GLY A 43 2.25 -8.86 -0.11
N GLY A 44 3.01 -9.68 -0.83
CA GLY A 44 4.42 -9.92 -0.50
C GLY A 44 5.32 -8.68 -0.62
N THR A 45 5.03 -7.77 -1.56
CA THR A 45 5.76 -6.48 -1.67
C THR A 45 5.49 -5.60 -0.45
N ILE A 46 4.22 -5.45 -0.06
CA ILE A 46 3.80 -4.67 1.11
C ILE A 46 4.40 -5.23 2.41
N CYS A 47 4.44 -6.55 2.58
CA CYS A 47 5.02 -7.16 3.78
C CYS A 47 6.51 -6.80 3.93
N ARG A 48 7.31 -6.99 2.87
CA ARG A 48 8.75 -6.66 2.90
C ARG A 48 9.00 -5.16 3.13
N ALA A 49 8.20 -4.32 2.48
CA ALA A 49 8.25 -2.88 2.64
C ALA A 49 7.94 -2.47 4.10
N SER A 50 6.88 -3.03 4.67
CA SER A 50 6.51 -2.79 6.06
C SER A 50 7.62 -3.21 7.02
N ASP A 51 8.18 -4.41 6.84
CA ASP A 51 9.28 -4.90 7.68
C ASP A 51 10.51 -3.99 7.59
N ALA A 52 10.81 -3.43 6.42
CA ALA A 52 11.89 -2.47 6.24
C ALA A 52 11.63 -1.15 6.97
N LEU A 53 10.42 -0.59 6.83
CA LEU A 53 10.00 0.64 7.51
C LEU A 53 10.00 0.47 9.04
N ARG A 54 9.53 -0.68 9.53
CA ARG A 54 9.55 -1.03 10.96
C ARG A 54 10.99 -1.08 11.51
N ARG A 55 11.93 -1.67 10.76
CA ARG A 55 13.36 -1.66 11.13
C ARG A 55 13.98 -0.26 11.16
N GLN A 56 13.39 0.69 10.44
CA GLN A 56 13.81 2.09 10.42
C GLN A 56 13.12 2.97 11.48
N GLY A 57 12.27 2.39 12.35
CA GLY A 57 11.67 3.10 13.48
C GLY A 57 10.21 3.52 13.29
N ALA A 58 9.54 3.10 12.21
CA ALA A 58 8.12 3.40 12.01
C ALA A 58 7.24 2.83 13.14
N THR A 59 6.38 3.67 13.71
CA THR A 59 5.48 3.33 14.84
C THR A 59 4.23 2.60 14.39
N GLU A 60 3.75 2.90 13.18
CA GLU A 60 2.69 2.18 12.49
C GLU A 60 2.96 2.17 10.99
N VAL A 61 2.56 1.11 10.30
CA VAL A 61 2.61 0.97 8.86
C VAL A 61 1.23 0.53 8.35
N HIS A 62 0.64 1.36 7.51
CA HIS A 62 -0.63 1.10 6.83
C HIS A 62 -0.38 0.87 5.35
N ALA A 63 -1.22 0.06 4.71
CA ALA A 63 -1.22 -0.16 3.27
C ALA A 63 -2.51 0.34 2.65
N ALA A 64 -2.41 1.09 1.56
CA ALA A 64 -3.55 1.55 0.79
C ALA A 64 -3.41 1.17 -0.69
N CYS A 65 -4.50 0.74 -1.33
CA CYS A 65 -4.50 0.51 -2.76
C CYS A 65 -5.82 0.80 -3.45
N THR A 66 -5.78 0.97 -4.78
CA THR A 66 -7.02 1.05 -5.55
C THR A 66 -7.66 -0.33 -5.63
N HIS A 67 -6.91 -1.35 -6.06
CA HIS A 67 -7.43 -2.69 -6.33
C HIS A 67 -6.95 -3.70 -5.27
N GLY A 68 -7.84 -4.07 -4.35
CA GLY A 68 -7.58 -5.10 -3.34
C GLY A 68 -7.94 -6.50 -3.84
N LEU A 69 -7.02 -7.17 -4.55
CA LEU A 69 -7.28 -8.50 -5.11
C LEU A 69 -7.06 -9.63 -4.08
N PHE A 70 -6.12 -9.42 -3.15
CA PHE A 70 -5.89 -10.22 -1.95
C PHE A 70 -5.89 -11.75 -2.12
N THR A 71 -5.17 -12.24 -3.12
CA THR A 71 -5.10 -13.65 -3.47
C THR A 71 -4.25 -14.48 -2.49
N GLY A 72 -4.51 -15.78 -2.39
CA GLY A 72 -3.64 -16.72 -1.66
C GLY A 72 -3.42 -16.37 -0.18
N GLY A 73 -4.50 -15.98 0.52
CA GLY A 73 -4.47 -15.64 1.95
C GLY A 73 -3.81 -14.30 2.27
N ALA A 74 -3.70 -13.38 1.30
CA ALA A 74 -3.00 -12.12 1.48
C ALA A 74 -3.50 -11.27 2.65
N ILE A 75 -4.82 -11.23 2.94
CA ILE A 75 -5.34 -10.47 4.10
C ILE A 75 -4.75 -10.97 5.42
N LEU A 76 -4.71 -12.30 5.62
CA LEU A 76 -4.13 -12.91 6.82
C LEU A 76 -2.62 -12.67 6.89
N ARG A 77 -1.93 -12.78 5.75
CA ARG A 77 -0.50 -12.47 5.67
C ARG A 77 -0.24 -11.02 6.07
N LEU A 78 -0.93 -10.06 5.45
CA LEU A 78 -0.77 -8.63 5.69
C LEU A 78 -1.06 -8.26 7.15
N ALA A 79 -2.04 -8.90 7.79
CA ALA A 79 -2.35 -8.66 9.21
C ALA A 79 -1.19 -8.94 10.17
N ASN A 80 -0.17 -9.71 9.76
CA ASN A 80 1.05 -9.94 10.56
C ASN A 80 2.16 -8.91 10.29
N HIS A 81 2.03 -8.06 9.27
CA HIS A 81 3.08 -7.14 8.83
C HIS A 81 2.66 -5.68 8.85
N VAL A 82 1.37 -5.36 8.73
CA VAL A 82 0.85 -3.99 8.72
C VAL A 82 -0.26 -3.81 9.75
N ASP A 83 -0.41 -2.60 10.27
CA ASP A 83 -1.44 -2.22 11.23
C ASP A 83 -2.81 -2.07 10.56
N GLY A 84 -2.81 -1.71 9.28
CA GLY A 84 -4.01 -1.52 8.49
C GLY A 84 -3.79 -1.82 7.01
N VAL A 85 -4.82 -2.36 6.36
CA VAL A 85 -4.89 -2.46 4.91
C VAL A 85 -6.24 -1.96 4.43
N HIS A 86 -6.22 -1.04 3.48
CA HIS A 86 -7.38 -0.29 3.00
C HIS A 86 -7.40 -0.33 1.48
N SER A 87 -8.46 -0.83 0.87
CA SER A 87 -8.66 -0.76 -0.57
C SER A 87 -9.85 0.12 -0.90
N THR A 88 -9.93 0.54 -2.15
CA THR A 88 -11.21 1.03 -2.66
C THR A 88 -12.22 -0.11 -2.82
N ASP A 89 -13.48 0.25 -3.06
CA ASP A 89 -14.58 -0.65 -3.46
C ASP A 89 -14.55 -1.07 -4.94
N SER A 90 -13.44 -0.84 -5.66
CA SER A 90 -13.27 -1.32 -7.05
C SER A 90 -13.39 -2.84 -7.18
N LEU A 91 -13.08 -3.59 -6.12
CA LEU A 91 -13.29 -5.03 -5.98
C LEU A 91 -13.88 -5.33 -4.60
N PRO A 92 -14.96 -6.13 -4.50
CA PRO A 92 -15.61 -6.41 -3.22
C PRO A 92 -14.72 -7.29 -2.34
N ASN A 93 -14.36 -6.79 -1.16
CA ASN A 93 -13.56 -7.52 -0.16
C ASN A 93 -13.71 -6.86 1.23
N PRO A 94 -13.33 -7.53 2.34
CA PRO A 94 -13.47 -6.99 3.70
C PRO A 94 -12.66 -5.72 4.02
N ARG A 95 -11.74 -5.32 3.13
CA ARG A 95 -10.87 -4.14 3.27
C ARG A 95 -11.26 -3.02 2.30
N ALA A 96 -12.32 -3.21 1.50
CA ALA A 96 -12.90 -2.21 0.62
C ALA A 96 -13.67 -1.15 1.44
N VAL A 97 -12.93 -0.23 2.06
CA VAL A 97 -13.47 0.77 3.00
C VAL A 97 -13.49 2.19 2.42
N VAL A 98 -12.97 2.38 1.21
CA VAL A 98 -12.95 3.68 0.51
C VAL A 98 -13.77 3.58 -0.78
N SER A 99 -14.73 4.46 -1.01
CA SER A 99 -15.48 4.41 -2.28
C SER A 99 -14.73 5.06 -3.43
N ALA A 100 -14.61 4.36 -4.55
CA ALA A 100 -14.10 4.87 -5.82
C ALA A 100 -15.18 5.65 -6.61
N ALA A 101 -16.46 5.52 -6.23
CA ALA A 101 -17.59 6.12 -6.95
C ALA A 101 -17.45 7.64 -7.15
N PRO A 102 -17.00 8.46 -6.16
CA PRO A 102 -16.81 9.89 -6.39
C PRO A 102 -15.76 10.21 -7.46
N ALA A 103 -14.71 9.40 -7.57
CA ALA A 103 -13.68 9.59 -8.59
C ALA A 103 -14.21 9.28 -9.99
N LEU A 104 -14.92 8.16 -10.14
CA LEU A 104 -15.59 7.79 -11.39
C LEU A 104 -16.63 8.84 -11.79
N ALA A 105 -17.47 9.28 -10.86
CA ALA A 105 -18.49 10.29 -11.13
C ALA A 105 -17.88 11.63 -11.60
N ARG A 106 -16.77 12.07 -11.00
CA ARG A 106 -16.02 13.26 -11.47
C ARG A 106 -15.50 13.08 -12.90
N GLY A 107 -14.93 11.92 -13.21
CA GLY A 107 -14.44 11.59 -14.55
C GLY A 107 -15.56 11.62 -15.57
N LEU A 108 -16.67 10.94 -15.27
CA LEU A 108 -17.84 10.88 -16.14
C LEU A 108 -18.41 12.28 -16.39
N LYS A 109 -18.62 13.10 -15.34
CA LYS A 109 -19.13 14.48 -15.47
C LYS A 109 -18.32 15.35 -16.43
N ARG A 110 -17.00 15.13 -16.54
CA ARG A 110 -16.13 15.88 -17.48
C ARG A 110 -16.22 15.38 -18.92
N LEU A 111 -16.66 14.14 -19.11
CA LEU A 111 -16.75 13.51 -20.43
C LEU A 111 -18.12 13.69 -21.07
N ILE A 112 -19.19 13.67 -20.28
CA ILE A 112 -20.59 13.70 -20.78
C ILE A 112 -21.33 15.01 -20.44
N GLY A 113 -20.72 15.90 -19.67
CA GLY A 113 -21.25 17.24 -19.35
C GLY A 113 -20.35 18.32 -19.92
#